data_AF-A0AAW1RG53-F1
#
_entry.id   AF-A0AAW1RG53-F1
#
_cell.length_a   1.000
_cell.length_b   1.000
_cell.length_c   1.000
_cell.angle_alpha   90.00
_cell.angle_beta   90.00
_cell.angle_gamma   90.00
#
_symmetry.space_group_name_H-M   'P 1'
#
loop_
_entity.id
_entity.type
_entity.pdbx_description
1 polymer ?
#
loop_
_entity_poly.entity_id
_entity_poly.type
_entity_poly.pdbx_seq_one_letter_code
_entity_poly.pdbx_strand_id
1 'polypeptide(L)'
;MPPKVCVNKLKREMKDFISAPPPHIPAIHVNEGNLLEWHFLIEGPPDTPYAGGFYIGKLRFPGEYPFKPPSILMLTPNARFETGTRLCLSMSDFHPETWSPLWSVATILTGLLSFMLESEITTGSLETSDAAKMAMARASVAWNLRQPQLATMFPQLRNLPSPGGQAAPPAPDVADGAAEASVQAEVAVQQVEVCDADWAAVRIAEARLTEGDPAAAAACMDRALKRHRNGRPPAVLLMAKAAALARAGDLDAAAALAQEAAALPAAALPPPAAPSSNPKAGEVDLAALDPAACQRAWRAAAQAKDEGNAAYRQGKPDAARAAYERALHAEPACATVACNLAAALGALGRHEEAAAAARRSLGVSTAYGKARRRLADSLLACGRYGEAAELYMELVKAVPGDAALQAALRSCQSHASAESKFA
;
A
#
# COMPACT_ATOMS: atom_id res chain seq x y z
N MET A 1 7.02 40.02 23.64
CA MET A 1 7.64 40.14 22.31
C MET A 1 8.90 39.27 22.26
N PRO A 2 9.18 38.55 21.17
CA PRO A 2 10.39 37.74 21.06
C PRO A 2 11.67 38.60 21.10
N PRO A 3 12.80 38.07 21.60
CA PRO A 3 14.11 38.72 21.55
C PRO A 3 14.53 39.11 20.13
N LYS A 4 15.28 40.21 19.99
CA LYS A 4 15.81 40.68 18.70
C LYS A 4 16.60 39.62 17.94
N VAL A 5 17.34 38.78 18.66
CA VAL A 5 18.12 37.68 18.07
C VAL A 5 17.22 36.69 17.32
N CYS A 6 16.11 36.28 17.94
CA CYS A 6 15.11 35.41 17.34
C CYS A 6 14.49 36.04 16.10
N VAL A 7 14.01 37.29 16.22
CA VAL A 7 13.39 38.02 15.11
C VAL A 7 14.35 38.18 13.92
N ASN A 8 15.61 38.55 14.18
CA ASN A 8 16.60 38.75 13.13
C ASN A 8 16.99 37.43 12.45
N LYS A 9 17.09 36.34 13.22
CA LYS A 9 17.30 35.00 12.65
C LYS A 9 16.13 34.61 11.76
N LEU A 10 14.89 34.69 12.23
CA LEU A 10 13.70 34.33 11.46
C LEU A 10 13.53 35.16 10.18
N LYS A 11 13.79 36.47 10.21
CA LYS A 11 13.75 37.30 9.01
C LYS A 11 14.78 36.89 7.96
N ARG A 12 15.99 36.51 8.38
CA ARG A 12 17.03 35.99 7.50
C ARG A 12 16.65 34.62 6.94
N GLU A 13 16.20 33.70 7.78
CA GLU A 13 15.69 32.38 7.36
C GLU A 13 14.59 32.51 6.30
N MET A 14 13.69 33.49 6.45
CA MET A 14 12.59 33.70 5.51
C MET A 14 13.12 34.16 4.16
N LYS A 15 14.06 35.12 4.16
CA LYS A 15 14.71 35.60 2.94
C LYS A 15 15.47 34.46 2.24
N ASP A 16 16.25 33.70 3.00
CA ASP A 16 17.07 32.61 2.47
C ASP A 16 16.17 31.53 1.85
N PHE A 17 15.09 31.14 2.54
CA PHE A 17 14.11 30.18 2.03
C PHE A 17 13.44 30.66 0.74
N ILE A 18 12.99 31.92 0.67
CA ILE A 18 12.36 32.48 -0.53
C ILE A 18 13.34 32.50 -1.71
N SER A 19 14.63 32.78 -1.44
CA SER A 19 15.65 32.85 -2.49
C SER A 19 16.06 31.48 -3.04
N ALA A 20 16.01 30.45 -2.21
CA ALA A 20 16.43 29.10 -2.56
C ALA A 20 15.59 28.07 -1.79
N PRO A 21 14.33 27.82 -2.20
CA PRO A 21 13.48 26.85 -1.54
C PRO A 21 14.06 25.44 -1.70
N PRO A 22 13.97 24.57 -0.67
CA PRO A 22 14.40 23.18 -0.78
C PRO A 22 13.58 22.40 -1.82
N PRO A 23 14.15 21.34 -2.43
CA PRO A 23 13.39 20.43 -3.28
C PRO A 23 12.13 19.93 -2.58
N HIS A 24 11.02 19.87 -3.32
CA HIS A 24 9.71 19.42 -2.84
C HIS A 24 9.09 20.26 -1.70
N ILE A 25 9.66 21.41 -1.36
CA ILE A 25 9.13 22.31 -0.32
C ILE A 25 9.04 23.72 -0.92
N PRO A 26 8.15 23.95 -1.89
CA PRO A 26 8.23 25.13 -2.77
C PRO A 26 7.79 26.44 -2.10
N ALA A 27 7.11 26.40 -0.95
CA ALA A 27 6.52 27.60 -0.38
C ALA A 27 6.43 27.57 1.15
N ILE A 28 6.58 28.76 1.73
CA ILE A 28 6.22 29.09 3.11
C ILE A 28 5.27 30.28 3.13
N HIS A 29 4.47 30.37 4.18
CA HIS A 29 3.66 31.55 4.50
C HIS A 29 3.95 31.98 5.94
N VAL A 30 4.31 33.25 6.12
CA VAL A 30 4.61 33.84 7.42
C VAL A 30 3.61 34.95 7.69
N ASN A 31 2.92 34.89 8.82
CA ASN A 31 2.00 35.95 9.22
C ASN A 31 2.81 37.17 9.70
N GLU A 32 2.62 38.34 9.08
CA GLU A 32 3.31 39.58 9.45
C GLU A 32 3.08 39.99 10.90
N GLY A 33 1.90 39.68 11.46
CA GLY A 33 1.56 39.92 12.86
C GLY A 33 2.18 38.90 13.84
N ASN A 34 2.71 37.78 13.34
CA ASN A 34 3.31 36.74 14.17
C ASN A 34 4.42 35.97 13.43
N LEU A 35 5.64 36.49 13.50
CA LEU A 35 6.84 35.84 12.94
C LEU A 35 7.18 34.49 13.58
N LEU A 36 6.60 34.14 14.72
CA LEU A 36 6.85 32.87 15.41
C LEU A 36 5.98 31.71 14.89
N GLU A 37 5.07 31.97 13.95
CA GLU A 37 4.25 30.93 13.35
C GLU A 37 4.38 30.95 11.83
N TRP A 38 4.92 29.88 11.26
CA TRP A 38 5.11 29.73 9.83
C TRP A 38 4.32 28.54 9.34
N HIS A 39 3.69 28.67 8.19
CA HIS A 39 3.09 27.55 7.48
C HIS A 39 4.02 27.18 6.32
N PHE A 40 4.09 25.89 5.99
CA PHE A 40 4.89 25.39 4.89
C PHE A 40 4.07 24.46 4.01
N LEU A 41 4.48 24.33 2.76
CA LEU A 41 3.89 23.41 1.79
C LEU A 41 4.94 22.37 1.37
N ILE A 42 4.60 21.09 1.53
CA ILE A 42 5.35 19.96 1.01
C ILE A 42 4.61 19.42 -0.22
N GLU A 43 5.34 19.23 -1.31
CA GLU A 43 4.92 18.44 -2.47
C GLU A 43 5.41 17.01 -2.27
N GLY A 44 4.53 16.03 -2.44
CA GLY A 44 4.92 14.62 -2.34
C GLY A 44 5.89 14.24 -3.47
N PRO A 45 7.11 13.75 -3.16
CA PRO A 45 8.08 13.40 -4.18
C PRO A 45 7.58 12.29 -5.13
N PRO A 46 8.05 12.26 -6.39
CA PRO A 46 7.75 11.18 -7.33
C PRO A 46 8.25 9.83 -6.77
N ASP A 47 7.65 8.74 -7.24
CA ASP A 47 7.98 7.36 -6.82
C ASP A 47 7.74 7.05 -5.34
N THR A 48 7.01 7.93 -4.64
CA THR A 48 6.58 7.71 -3.26
C THR A 48 5.06 7.55 -3.19
N PRO A 49 4.50 6.94 -2.12
CA PRO A 49 3.05 6.91 -1.89
C PRO A 49 2.39 8.29 -1.76
N TYR A 50 3.19 9.36 -1.66
CA TYR A 50 2.74 10.74 -1.51
C TYR A 50 2.72 11.50 -2.84
N ALA A 51 3.20 10.90 -3.93
CA ALA A 51 3.30 11.55 -5.24
C ALA A 51 1.98 12.22 -5.66
N GLY A 52 2.09 13.47 -6.13
CA GLY A 52 0.94 14.31 -6.50
C GLY A 52 0.14 14.88 -5.32
N GLY A 53 0.54 14.59 -4.08
CA GLY A 53 -0.03 15.15 -2.86
C GLY A 53 0.60 16.49 -2.47
N PHE A 54 -0.19 17.36 -1.84
CA PHE A 54 0.23 18.67 -1.34
C PHE A 54 -0.13 18.83 0.13
N TYR A 55 0.87 18.88 0.99
CA TYR A 55 0.70 18.81 2.44
C TYR A 55 1.13 20.10 3.11
N ILE A 56 0.16 20.78 3.73
CA ILE A 56 0.41 21.98 4.51
C ILE A 56 0.68 21.57 5.95
N GLY A 57 1.76 22.11 6.50
CA GLY A 57 2.11 21.98 7.91
C GLY A 57 2.44 23.34 8.51
N LYS A 58 2.87 23.30 9.78
CA LYS A 58 3.13 24.48 10.58
C LYS A 58 4.33 24.31 11.49
N LEU A 59 5.19 25.33 11.52
CA LEU A 59 6.25 25.52 12.49
C LEU A 59 5.81 26.55 13.53
N ARG A 60 6.00 26.22 14.80
CA ARG A 60 5.83 27.15 15.92
C ARG A 60 7.17 27.36 16.61
N PHE A 61 7.74 28.54 16.46
CA PHE A 61 9.04 28.89 17.02
C PHE A 61 8.89 29.37 18.47
N PRO A 62 9.69 28.86 19.41
CA PRO A 62 9.80 29.46 20.74
C PRO A 62 10.48 30.83 20.64
N GLY A 63 10.28 31.68 21.67
CA GLY A 63 10.96 32.98 21.75
C GLY A 63 12.48 32.85 21.77
N GLU A 64 12.99 31.70 22.21
CA GLU A 64 14.41 31.38 22.31
C GLU A 64 15.03 30.82 21.02
N TYR A 65 14.28 30.70 19.92
CA TYR A 65 14.84 30.31 18.63
C TYR A 65 15.99 31.26 18.21
N PRO A 66 17.12 30.78 17.67
CA PRO A 66 17.43 29.40 17.26
C PRO A 66 18.04 28.51 18.35
N PHE A 67 18.13 28.95 19.60
CA PHE A 67 18.73 28.13 20.67
C PHE A 67 17.82 27.01 21.15
N LYS A 68 16.51 27.13 20.90
CA LYS A 68 15.54 26.04 21.03
C LYS A 68 14.87 25.76 19.68
N PRO A 69 14.61 24.49 19.36
CA PRO A 69 13.91 24.08 18.13
C PRO A 69 12.45 24.57 18.08
N PRO A 70 11.86 24.68 16.88
CA PRO A 70 10.42 24.83 16.73
C PRO A 70 9.66 23.52 17.00
N SER A 71 8.39 23.64 17.37
CA SER A 71 7.45 22.52 17.28
C SER A 71 6.94 22.39 15.84
N ILE A 72 6.81 21.16 15.36
CA ILE A 72 6.37 20.83 13.99
C ILE A 72 4.99 20.15 14.06
N LEU A 73 4.06 20.58 13.20
CA LEU A 73 2.72 20.01 13.09
C LEU A 73 2.34 19.85 11.61
N MET A 74 1.62 18.77 11.28
CA MET A 74 0.95 18.64 9.98
C MET A 74 -0.51 19.08 10.09
N LEU A 75 -1.01 19.78 9.08
CA LEU A 75 -2.41 20.22 9.00
C LEU A 75 -3.17 19.40 7.98
N THR A 76 -2.57 19.17 6.81
CA THR A 76 -3.18 18.34 5.77
C THR A 76 -3.12 16.86 6.17
N PRO A 77 -4.25 16.13 6.16
CA PRO A 77 -4.28 14.69 6.33
C PRO A 77 -3.37 13.98 5.32
N ASN A 78 -2.52 13.09 5.81
CA ASN A 78 -1.45 12.48 4.98
C ASN A 78 -1.21 11.00 5.28
N ALA A 79 -1.99 10.40 6.18
CA ALA A 79 -1.87 9.00 6.64
C ALA A 79 -0.51 8.63 7.29
N ARG A 80 0.43 9.56 7.46
CA ARG A 80 1.74 9.33 8.09
C ARG A 80 1.86 10.00 9.45
N PHE A 81 1.27 11.17 9.58
CA PHE A 81 1.28 11.99 10.77
C PHE A 81 -0.13 12.38 11.15
N GLU A 82 -0.41 12.31 12.43
CA GLU A 82 -1.64 12.79 13.02
C GLU A 82 -1.70 14.32 12.91
N THR A 83 -2.80 14.85 12.37
CA THR A 83 -2.90 16.31 12.16
C THR A 83 -3.13 17.04 13.46
N GLY A 84 -2.54 18.23 13.59
CA GLY A 84 -2.68 19.07 14.77
C GLY A 84 -1.90 18.59 16.00
N THR A 85 -1.16 17.48 15.87
CA THR A 85 -0.32 16.91 16.94
C THR A 85 1.14 17.29 16.71
N ARG A 86 1.90 17.49 17.81
CA ARG A 86 3.33 17.78 17.73
C ARG A 86 4.09 16.52 17.32
N LEU A 87 5.01 16.67 16.37
CA LEU A 87 5.86 15.58 15.92
C LEU A 87 7.19 15.59 16.66
N CYS A 88 7.57 14.43 17.21
CA CYS A 88 8.87 14.22 17.86
C CYS A 88 9.90 13.77 16.82
N LEU A 89 10.61 14.70 16.21
CA LEU A 89 11.78 14.39 15.37
C LEU A 89 13.07 14.70 16.13
N SER A 90 14.20 14.11 15.72
CA SER A 90 15.54 14.48 16.21
C SER A 90 15.87 15.98 15.99
N MET A 91 15.06 16.67 15.18
CA MET A 91 15.14 18.10 14.86
C MET A 91 13.99 18.93 15.49
N SER A 92 13.26 18.38 16.48
CA SER A 92 12.09 19.01 17.13
C SER A 92 12.32 19.30 18.63
N ASP A 93 11.33 19.90 19.29
CA ASP A 93 11.32 20.26 20.72
C ASP A 93 11.42 19.09 21.71
N PHE A 94 11.45 17.85 21.22
CA PHE A 94 11.52 16.66 22.06
C PHE A 94 12.94 16.14 22.35
N HIS A 95 13.97 16.59 21.60
CA HIS A 95 15.37 16.20 21.79
C HIS A 95 16.31 17.41 21.74
N PRO A 96 16.36 18.24 22.81
CA PRO A 96 17.24 19.40 22.85
C PRO A 96 18.73 19.03 22.77
N GLU A 97 19.10 17.80 23.14
CA GLU A 97 20.47 17.29 23.04
C GLU A 97 20.98 17.07 21.59
N THR A 98 20.09 16.79 20.63
CA THR A 98 20.46 16.62 19.21
C THR A 98 20.27 17.89 18.39
N TRP A 99 19.72 18.95 18.99
CA TRP A 99 19.43 20.20 18.31
C TRP A 99 20.69 20.99 17.98
N SER A 100 20.78 21.48 16.74
CA SER A 100 21.80 22.44 16.32
C SER A 100 21.17 23.80 16.02
N PRO A 101 21.55 24.88 16.73
CA PRO A 101 21.12 26.25 16.41
C PRO A 101 21.54 26.74 15.01
N LEU A 102 22.42 25.99 14.33
CA LEU A 102 22.87 26.26 12.97
C LEU A 102 21.90 25.76 11.91
N TRP A 103 21.00 24.82 12.25
CA TRP A 103 20.02 24.34 11.29
C TRP A 103 19.08 25.47 10.85
N SER A 104 18.93 25.59 9.54
CA SER A 104 18.00 26.52 8.92
C SER A 104 16.60 25.92 8.89
N VAL A 105 15.58 26.76 8.66
CA VAL A 105 14.21 26.30 8.43
C VAL A 105 14.16 25.34 7.24
N ALA A 106 14.95 25.60 6.20
CA ALA A 106 15.12 24.71 5.06
C ALA A 106 15.63 23.32 5.46
N THR A 107 16.66 23.25 6.32
CA THR A 107 17.18 21.98 6.84
C THR A 107 16.14 21.23 7.68
N ILE A 108 15.40 21.92 8.55
CA ILE A 108 14.35 21.32 9.39
C ILE A 108 13.27 20.68 8.52
N LEU A 109 12.78 21.41 7.51
CA LEU A 109 11.71 20.91 6.64
C LEU A 109 12.20 19.79 5.71
N THR A 110 13.46 19.84 5.27
CA THR A 110 14.08 18.73 4.52
C THR A 110 14.15 17.47 5.38
N GLY A 111 14.56 17.59 6.65
CA GLY A 111 14.56 16.47 7.59
C GLY A 111 13.17 15.91 7.89
N LEU A 112 12.16 16.79 8.01
CA LEU A 112 10.75 16.38 8.12
C LEU A 112 10.31 15.56 6.90
N LEU A 113 10.65 16.00 5.68
CA LEU A 113 10.32 15.28 4.46
C LEU A 113 11.01 13.92 4.43
N SER A 114 12.32 13.84 4.73
CA SER A 114 13.02 12.55 4.80
C SER A 114 12.34 11.58 5.77
N PHE A 115 11.96 12.05 6.96
CA PHE A 115 11.26 11.23 7.94
C PHE A 115 9.82 10.84 7.51
N MET A 116 9.17 11.68 6.70
CA MET A 116 7.87 11.39 6.11
C MET A 116 7.94 10.20 5.13
N LEU A 117 9.07 10.06 4.41
CA LEU A 117 9.31 8.97 3.46
C LEU A 117 9.74 7.67 4.14
N GLU A 118 10.31 7.77 5.35
CA GLU A 118 10.70 6.62 6.15
C GLU A 118 9.51 6.00 6.90
N SER A 119 9.68 4.73 7.30
CA SER A 119 8.71 3.97 8.09
C SER A 119 8.93 4.05 9.60
N GLU A 120 9.88 4.86 10.07
CA GLU A 120 10.19 4.99 11.50
C GLU A 120 9.01 5.59 12.28
N ILE A 121 8.63 4.97 13.40
CA ILE A 121 7.52 5.46 14.22
C ILE A 121 8.05 6.37 15.31
N THR A 122 7.52 7.58 15.37
CA THR A 122 7.73 8.53 16.48
C THR A 122 6.38 9.07 16.98
N THR A 123 6.36 9.85 18.05
CA THR A 123 5.14 10.50 18.55
C THR A 123 4.45 11.32 17.45
N GLY A 124 3.14 11.15 17.34
CA GLY A 124 2.33 11.75 16.29
C GLY A 124 2.41 11.02 14.94
N SER A 125 3.18 9.94 14.83
CA SER A 125 3.15 9.06 13.66
C SER A 125 1.91 8.18 13.64
N LEU A 126 1.43 7.90 12.43
CA LEU A 126 0.43 6.90 12.13
C LEU A 126 1.07 5.78 11.30
N GLU A 127 0.67 4.54 11.56
CA GLU A 127 1.09 3.38 10.78
C GLU A 127 -0.06 2.95 9.88
N THR A 128 0.05 3.26 8.59
CA THR A 128 -1.01 3.05 7.59
C THR A 128 -0.45 2.42 6.32
N SER A 129 -1.34 1.90 5.48
CA SER A 129 -1.00 1.37 4.16
C SER A 129 -0.55 2.46 3.18
N ASP A 130 0.17 2.06 2.14
CA ASP A 130 0.50 2.98 1.04
C ASP A 130 -0.73 3.37 0.24
N ALA A 131 -1.73 2.48 0.15
CA ALA A 131 -3.03 2.80 -0.42
C ALA A 131 -3.70 3.97 0.34
N ALA A 132 -3.64 4.00 1.67
CA ALA A 132 -4.15 5.10 2.48
C ALA A 132 -3.39 6.41 2.21
N LYS A 133 -2.05 6.35 2.10
CA LYS A 133 -1.21 7.51 1.76
C LYS A 133 -1.54 8.07 0.38
N MET A 134 -1.68 7.21 -0.62
CA MET A 134 -2.05 7.58 -1.98
C MET A 134 -3.46 8.17 -2.06
N ALA A 135 -4.41 7.62 -1.29
CA ALA A 135 -5.76 8.17 -1.19
C ALA A 135 -5.74 9.59 -0.59
N MET A 136 -4.96 9.82 0.47
CA MET A 136 -4.77 11.15 1.04
C MET A 136 -4.05 12.10 0.08
N ALA A 137 -3.06 11.61 -0.68
CA ALA A 137 -2.36 12.38 -1.70
C ALA A 137 -3.35 12.94 -2.74
N ARG A 138 -4.21 12.07 -3.31
CA ARG A 138 -5.26 12.45 -4.27
C ARG A 138 -6.28 13.44 -3.69
N ALA A 139 -6.61 13.32 -2.40
CA ALA A 139 -7.57 14.21 -1.73
C ALA A 139 -6.97 15.56 -1.27
N SER A 140 -5.65 15.64 -1.14
CA SER A 140 -4.96 16.71 -0.40
C SER A 140 -5.25 18.12 -0.92
N VAL A 141 -5.17 18.35 -2.23
CA VAL A 141 -5.41 19.66 -2.86
C VAL A 141 -6.85 20.12 -2.62
N ALA A 142 -7.82 19.26 -2.92
CA ALA A 142 -9.24 19.58 -2.71
C ALA A 142 -9.53 19.85 -1.22
N TRP A 143 -8.93 19.07 -0.31
CA TRP A 143 -9.08 19.29 1.12
C TRP A 143 -8.48 20.64 1.56
N ASN A 144 -7.27 20.98 1.12
CA ASN A 144 -6.61 22.24 1.45
C ASN A 144 -7.43 23.45 0.98
N LEU A 145 -7.98 23.38 -0.24
CA LEU A 145 -8.79 24.46 -0.82
C LEU A 145 -10.14 24.65 -0.12
N ARG A 146 -10.68 23.62 0.55
CA ARG A 146 -11.89 23.73 1.39
C ARG A 146 -11.63 24.46 2.70
N GLN A 147 -10.37 24.57 3.16
CA GLN A 147 -10.02 25.29 4.38
C GLN A 147 -9.77 26.77 4.04
N PRO A 148 -10.61 27.73 4.48
CA PRO A 148 -10.51 29.13 4.05
C PRO A 148 -9.16 29.77 4.38
N GLN A 149 -8.61 29.47 5.56
CA GLN A 149 -7.31 29.98 5.98
C GLN A 149 -6.18 29.44 5.11
N LEU A 150 -6.15 28.13 4.85
CA LEU A 150 -5.09 27.51 4.06
C LEU A 150 -5.14 27.93 2.59
N ALA A 151 -6.34 28.01 2.01
CA ALA A 151 -6.56 28.48 0.66
C ALA A 151 -6.13 29.96 0.46
N THR A 152 -6.18 30.75 1.53
CA THR A 152 -5.69 32.14 1.53
C THR A 152 -4.17 32.20 1.63
N MET A 153 -3.55 31.34 2.46
CA MET A 153 -2.10 31.29 2.65
C MET A 153 -1.36 30.72 1.43
N PHE A 154 -1.97 29.77 0.72
CA PHE A 154 -1.38 29.06 -0.42
C PHE A 154 -2.29 29.12 -1.66
N PRO A 155 -2.52 30.31 -2.24
CA PRO A 155 -3.42 30.48 -3.38
C PRO A 155 -2.97 29.74 -4.64
N GLN A 156 -1.67 29.45 -4.77
CA GLN A 156 -1.09 28.71 -5.89
C GLN A 156 -1.66 27.30 -6.06
N LEU A 157 -2.24 26.71 -5.00
CA LEU A 157 -2.88 25.39 -5.08
C LEU A 157 -4.06 25.36 -6.06
N ARG A 158 -4.67 26.50 -6.38
CA ARG A 158 -5.76 26.61 -7.37
C ARG A 158 -5.27 26.41 -8.81
N ASN A 159 -3.99 26.63 -9.07
CA ASN A 159 -3.40 26.61 -10.40
C ASN A 159 -2.68 25.29 -10.70
N LEU A 160 -2.75 24.32 -9.78
CA LEU A 160 -2.16 23.00 -9.99
C LEU A 160 -3.01 22.21 -10.98
N PRO A 161 -2.39 21.42 -11.89
CA PRO A 161 -3.13 20.53 -12.77
C PRO A 161 -3.95 19.55 -11.93
N SER A 162 -5.19 19.29 -12.34
CA SER A 162 -6.07 18.36 -11.62
C SER A 162 -5.39 16.98 -11.48
N PRO A 163 -5.55 16.31 -10.32
CA PRO A 163 -4.93 15.01 -10.09
C PRO A 163 -5.47 13.99 -11.10
N GLY A 164 -4.67 13.71 -12.12
CA GLY A 164 -5.04 12.88 -13.29
C GLY A 164 -4.11 13.04 -14.51
N GLY A 165 -3.20 14.02 -14.52
CA GLY A 165 -2.36 14.33 -15.69
C GLY A 165 -0.85 14.03 -15.60
N GLN A 166 -0.33 13.48 -14.50
CA GLN A 166 1.08 13.11 -14.43
C GLN A 166 1.25 11.62 -14.73
N ALA A 167 1.76 11.36 -15.93
CA ALA A 167 2.16 10.04 -16.39
C ALA A 167 3.17 9.42 -15.41
N ALA A 168 3.04 8.12 -15.19
CA ALA A 168 4.08 7.31 -14.56
C ALA A 168 5.45 7.57 -15.24
N PRO A 169 6.57 7.53 -14.51
CA PRO A 169 7.87 7.71 -15.11
C PRO A 169 8.10 6.65 -16.20
N PRO A 170 8.75 7.01 -17.32
CA PRO A 170 9.01 6.06 -18.39
C PRO A 170 10.00 5.00 -17.88
N ALA A 171 9.76 3.75 -18.28
CA ALA A 171 10.73 2.66 -18.13
C ALA A 171 12.05 3.03 -18.85
N PRO A 172 13.22 2.57 -18.37
CA PRO A 172 14.52 2.96 -18.92
C PRO A 172 14.66 2.60 -20.40
N ASP A 173 15.20 3.56 -21.14
CA ASP A 173 15.37 3.57 -22.60
C ASP A 173 16.07 2.32 -23.14
N VAL A 174 15.47 1.75 -24.19
CA VAL A 174 16.18 0.99 -25.21
C VAL A 174 16.09 1.81 -26.50
N ALA A 175 17.26 2.12 -27.05
CA ALA A 175 17.46 3.13 -28.06
C ALA A 175 16.94 2.79 -29.47
N ASP A 176 16.74 3.88 -30.21
CA ASP A 176 16.81 4.11 -31.65
C ASP A 176 15.65 3.75 -32.59
N GLY A 177 15.23 4.80 -33.32
CA GLY A 177 14.64 4.66 -34.66
C GLY A 177 13.58 5.70 -35.01
N ALA A 178 14.00 6.87 -35.47
CA ALA A 178 13.16 7.95 -35.98
C ALA A 178 12.30 7.58 -37.21
N ALA A 179 11.07 8.09 -37.28
CA ALA A 179 10.54 8.88 -38.41
C ALA A 179 9.04 9.18 -38.25
N GLU A 180 8.70 10.46 -38.26
CA GLU A 180 7.34 10.99 -38.45
C GLU A 180 6.78 10.62 -39.83
N ALA A 181 5.49 10.24 -39.90
CA ALA A 181 4.53 10.76 -40.89
C ALA A 181 3.19 10.00 -40.81
N SER A 182 2.17 10.74 -40.40
CA SER A 182 0.74 10.59 -40.66
C SER A 182 0.33 9.70 -41.84
N VAL A 183 -0.52 8.68 -41.59
CA VAL A 183 -1.75 8.40 -42.38
C VAL A 183 -2.76 7.66 -41.49
N GLN A 184 -3.92 8.28 -41.25
CA GLN A 184 -5.14 7.59 -40.83
C GLN A 184 -5.74 6.84 -42.05
N ALA A 185 -5.92 5.52 -41.97
CA ALA A 185 -7.03 4.77 -42.60
C ALA A 185 -6.93 3.25 -42.33
N GLU A 186 -7.76 2.79 -41.39
CA GLU A 186 -8.50 1.51 -41.33
C GLU A 186 -7.98 0.25 -42.06
N VAL A 187 -7.49 -0.70 -41.25
CA VAL A 187 -8.06 -2.08 -41.26
C VAL A 187 -8.44 -2.38 -39.80
N ALA A 188 -9.74 -2.33 -39.52
CA ALA A 188 -10.29 -2.58 -38.20
C ALA A 188 -10.02 -4.04 -37.77
N VAL A 189 -9.05 -4.23 -36.88
CA VAL A 189 -9.04 -5.42 -36.02
C VAL A 189 -10.14 -5.17 -34.99
N GLN A 190 -11.34 -5.66 -35.25
CA GLN A 190 -12.40 -5.71 -34.24
C GLN A 190 -11.87 -6.50 -33.03
N GLN A 191 -11.49 -5.79 -31.97
CA GLN A 191 -11.31 -6.39 -30.66
C GLN A 191 -12.65 -7.01 -30.27
N VAL A 192 -12.68 -8.32 -30.02
CA VAL A 192 -13.89 -8.97 -29.50
C VAL A 192 -14.04 -8.54 -28.05
N GLU A 193 -14.84 -7.49 -27.81
CA GLU A 193 -15.19 -7.07 -26.46
C GLU A 193 -15.93 -8.19 -25.73
N VAL A 194 -15.43 -8.56 -24.55
CA VAL A 194 -16.08 -9.56 -23.69
C VAL A 194 -17.16 -8.86 -22.88
N CYS A 195 -18.43 -9.22 -23.11
CA CYS A 195 -19.55 -8.55 -22.45
C CYS A 195 -19.72 -9.00 -20.99
N ASP A 196 -20.45 -8.22 -20.19
CA ASP A 196 -20.73 -8.52 -18.78
C ASP A 196 -21.37 -9.91 -18.56
N ALA A 197 -22.18 -10.37 -19.51
CA ALA A 197 -22.83 -11.68 -19.46
C ALA A 197 -21.85 -12.85 -19.65
N ASP A 198 -20.73 -12.62 -20.33
CA ASP A 198 -19.67 -13.61 -20.52
C ASP A 198 -18.80 -13.67 -19.26
N TRP A 199 -18.46 -12.52 -18.68
CA TRP A 199 -17.79 -12.46 -17.37
C TRP A 199 -18.62 -13.08 -16.25
N ALA A 200 -19.94 -12.88 -16.27
CA ALA A 200 -20.84 -13.52 -15.32
C ALA A 200 -20.82 -15.05 -15.46
N ALA A 201 -20.76 -15.56 -16.69
CA ALA A 201 -20.69 -16.99 -16.93
C ALA A 201 -19.36 -17.59 -16.42
N VAL A 202 -18.22 -16.93 -16.66
CA VAL A 202 -16.90 -17.38 -16.17
C VAL A 202 -16.89 -17.51 -14.64
N ARG A 203 -17.40 -16.49 -13.93
CA ARG A 203 -17.52 -16.54 -12.47
C ARG A 203 -18.42 -17.67 -11.97
N ILE A 204 -19.53 -17.94 -12.66
CA ILE A 204 -20.40 -19.06 -12.31
C ILE A 204 -19.66 -20.39 -12.52
N ALA A 205 -18.89 -20.55 -13.60
CA ALA A 205 -18.09 -21.75 -13.83
C ALA A 205 -17.00 -21.94 -12.77
N GLU A 206 -16.28 -20.88 -12.38
CA GLU A 206 -15.28 -20.92 -11.29
C GLU A 206 -15.89 -21.32 -9.95
N ALA A 207 -17.07 -20.78 -9.62
CA ALA A 207 -17.81 -21.15 -8.41
C ALA A 207 -18.17 -22.65 -8.42
N ARG A 208 -18.65 -23.19 -9.55
CA ARG A 208 -18.95 -24.62 -9.69
C ARG A 208 -17.71 -25.51 -9.57
N LEU A 209 -16.57 -25.06 -10.07
CA LEU A 209 -15.30 -25.77 -9.87
C LEU A 209 -14.86 -25.80 -8.40
N THR A 210 -15.13 -24.71 -7.67
CA THR A 210 -14.85 -24.63 -6.22
C THR A 210 -15.78 -25.54 -5.42
N GLU A 211 -17.03 -25.68 -5.86
CA GLU A 211 -18.02 -26.61 -5.30
C GLU A 211 -17.75 -28.08 -5.66
N GLY A 212 -16.74 -28.36 -6.51
CA GLY A 212 -16.41 -29.71 -6.95
C GLY A 212 -17.31 -30.27 -8.05
N ASP A 213 -18.02 -29.41 -8.79
CA ASP A 213 -18.89 -29.77 -9.91
C ASP A 213 -18.35 -29.27 -11.26
N PRO A 214 -17.33 -29.95 -11.83
CA PRO A 214 -16.72 -29.55 -13.09
C PRO A 214 -17.65 -29.75 -14.30
N ALA A 215 -18.65 -30.64 -14.21
CA ALA A 215 -19.63 -30.86 -15.26
C ALA A 215 -20.60 -29.66 -15.39
N ALA A 216 -21.09 -29.13 -14.27
CA ALA A 216 -21.90 -27.91 -14.28
C ALA A 216 -21.11 -26.67 -14.73
N ALA A 217 -19.81 -26.61 -14.42
CA ALA A 217 -18.91 -25.56 -14.91
C ALA A 217 -18.76 -25.61 -16.43
N ALA A 218 -18.52 -26.78 -17.01
CA ALA A 218 -18.43 -26.97 -18.46
C ALA A 218 -19.75 -26.62 -19.17
N ALA A 219 -20.89 -27.07 -18.63
CA ALA A 219 -22.22 -26.74 -19.16
C ALA A 219 -22.55 -25.23 -19.07
N CYS A 220 -22.00 -24.52 -18.09
CA CYS A 220 -22.12 -23.06 -18.01
C CYS A 220 -21.37 -22.39 -19.18
N MET A 221 -20.16 -22.86 -19.48
CA MET A 221 -19.37 -22.34 -20.59
C MET A 221 -19.98 -22.68 -21.95
N ASP A 222 -20.61 -23.84 -22.11
CA ASP A 222 -21.37 -24.17 -23.32
C ASP A 222 -22.50 -23.18 -23.61
N ARG A 223 -23.20 -22.73 -22.56
CA ARG A 223 -24.24 -21.71 -22.70
C ARG A 223 -23.67 -20.34 -23.06
N ALA A 224 -22.50 -19.99 -22.55
CA ALA A 224 -21.83 -18.73 -22.85
C ALA A 224 -21.29 -18.71 -24.29
N LEU A 225 -20.59 -19.77 -24.70
CA LEU A 225 -20.05 -19.93 -26.04
C LEU A 225 -21.14 -19.95 -27.12
N LYS A 226 -22.35 -20.46 -26.81
CA LYS A 226 -23.51 -20.38 -27.72
C LYS A 226 -23.90 -18.96 -28.13
N ARG A 227 -23.60 -17.93 -27.31
CA ARG A 227 -23.86 -16.52 -27.65
C ARG A 227 -22.97 -16.03 -28.79
N HIS A 228 -21.82 -16.66 -28.96
CA HIS A 228 -20.80 -16.33 -29.95
C HIS A 228 -20.81 -17.29 -31.14
N ARG A 229 -21.90 -18.07 -31.32
CA ARG A 229 -21.99 -19.12 -32.36
C ARG A 229 -21.78 -18.62 -33.81
N ASN A 230 -21.99 -17.33 -34.05
CA ASN A 230 -21.85 -16.69 -35.37
C ASN A 230 -20.59 -15.80 -35.48
N GLY A 231 -19.70 -15.82 -34.47
CA GLY A 231 -18.49 -14.98 -34.41
C GLY A 231 -17.32 -15.73 -33.78
N ARG A 232 -16.19 -15.04 -33.58
CA ARG A 232 -15.05 -15.63 -32.85
C ARG A 232 -15.34 -15.59 -31.36
N PRO A 233 -15.36 -16.73 -30.65
CA PRO A 233 -15.60 -16.73 -29.21
C PRO A 233 -14.43 -16.05 -28.49
N PRO A 234 -14.69 -15.30 -27.40
CA PRO A 234 -13.63 -14.79 -26.53
C PRO A 234 -12.71 -15.92 -26.03
N ALA A 235 -11.40 -15.71 -26.12
CA ALA A 235 -10.39 -16.67 -25.64
C ALA A 235 -10.62 -17.07 -24.18
N VAL A 236 -11.11 -16.14 -23.35
CA VAL A 236 -11.41 -16.42 -21.94
C VAL A 236 -12.52 -17.46 -21.73
N LEU A 237 -13.55 -17.50 -22.59
CA LEU A 237 -14.61 -18.51 -22.48
C LEU A 237 -14.10 -19.89 -22.88
N LEU A 238 -13.22 -19.96 -23.88
CA LEU A 238 -12.55 -21.18 -24.29
C LEU A 238 -11.62 -21.71 -23.19
N MET A 239 -10.83 -20.83 -22.58
CA MET A 239 -9.91 -21.17 -21.47
C MET A 239 -10.67 -21.61 -20.21
N ALA A 240 -11.77 -20.94 -19.85
CA ALA A 240 -12.59 -21.33 -18.72
C ALA A 240 -13.27 -22.70 -18.93
N LYS A 241 -13.69 -23.01 -20.17
CA LYS A 241 -14.21 -24.35 -20.52
C LYS A 241 -13.12 -25.41 -20.49
N ALA A 242 -11.93 -25.11 -21.01
CA ALA A 242 -10.77 -26.00 -20.97
C ALA A 242 -10.41 -26.38 -19.53
N ALA A 243 -10.37 -25.40 -18.62
CA ALA A 243 -10.13 -25.64 -17.19
C ALA A 243 -11.19 -26.55 -16.55
N ALA A 244 -12.47 -26.37 -16.90
CA ALA A 244 -13.55 -27.22 -16.41
C ALA A 244 -13.44 -28.67 -16.90
N LEU A 245 -13.13 -28.88 -18.18
CA LEU A 245 -12.95 -30.21 -18.76
C LEU A 245 -11.72 -30.93 -18.21
N ALA A 246 -10.61 -30.21 -18.01
CA ALA A 246 -9.41 -30.77 -17.38
C ALA A 246 -9.70 -31.28 -15.96
N ARG A 247 -10.50 -30.52 -15.19
CA ARG A 247 -10.93 -30.91 -13.84
C ARG A 247 -11.95 -32.06 -13.84
N ALA A 248 -12.68 -32.25 -14.93
CA ALA A 248 -13.55 -33.40 -15.15
C ALA A 248 -12.81 -34.66 -15.65
N GLY A 249 -11.51 -34.56 -15.94
CA GLY A 249 -10.67 -35.65 -16.46
C GLY A 249 -10.66 -35.78 -17.99
N ASP A 250 -11.35 -34.89 -18.72
CA ASP A 250 -11.34 -34.86 -20.19
C ASP A 250 -10.19 -33.96 -20.69
N LEU A 251 -8.98 -34.49 -20.60
CA LEU A 251 -7.74 -33.77 -20.92
C LEU A 251 -7.61 -33.47 -22.42
N ASP A 252 -8.12 -34.34 -23.29
CA ASP A 252 -8.03 -34.17 -24.74
C ASP A 252 -8.92 -33.01 -25.21
N ALA A 253 -10.17 -32.94 -24.74
CA ALA A 253 -11.06 -31.83 -25.06
C ALA A 253 -10.59 -30.51 -24.45
N ALA A 254 -9.97 -30.55 -23.26
CA ALA A 254 -9.36 -29.39 -22.63
C ALA A 254 -8.18 -28.84 -23.45
N ALA A 255 -7.29 -29.73 -23.92
CA ALA A 255 -6.12 -29.34 -24.71
C ALA A 255 -6.52 -28.72 -26.06
N ALA A 256 -7.54 -29.28 -26.73
CA ALA A 256 -8.05 -28.73 -27.98
C ALA A 256 -8.57 -27.30 -27.83
N LEU A 257 -9.35 -27.02 -26.77
CA LEU A 257 -9.88 -25.68 -26.49
C LEU A 257 -8.79 -24.68 -26.08
N ALA A 258 -7.75 -25.13 -25.37
CA ALA A 258 -6.62 -24.29 -25.01
C ALA A 258 -5.79 -23.90 -26.25
N GLN A 259 -5.59 -24.82 -27.20
CA GLN A 259 -4.93 -24.53 -28.48
C GLN A 259 -5.75 -23.57 -29.34
N GLU A 260 -7.08 -23.74 -29.38
CA GLU A 260 -7.99 -22.82 -30.07
C GLU A 260 -7.92 -21.42 -29.45
N ALA A 261 -7.91 -21.31 -28.13
CA ALA A 261 -7.77 -20.03 -27.41
C ALA A 261 -6.42 -19.35 -27.69
N ALA A 262 -5.33 -20.13 -27.75
CA ALA A 262 -3.98 -19.62 -28.02
C ALA A 262 -3.79 -19.13 -29.46
N ALA A 263 -4.61 -19.62 -30.41
CA ALA A 263 -4.60 -19.17 -31.80
C ALA A 263 -5.35 -17.83 -32.03
N LEU A 264 -6.02 -17.28 -31.01
CA LEU A 264 -6.72 -16.00 -31.07
C LEU A 264 -5.77 -14.84 -30.69
N PRO A 265 -5.84 -13.67 -31.36
CA PRO A 265 -5.05 -12.50 -30.98
C PRO A 265 -5.39 -12.05 -29.55
N ALA A 266 -4.37 -11.74 -28.75
CA ALA A 266 -4.48 -11.50 -27.31
C ALA A 266 -5.41 -10.31 -26.97
N ALA A 267 -6.65 -10.61 -26.62
CA ALA A 267 -7.54 -9.70 -25.91
C ALA A 267 -7.36 -9.93 -24.39
N ALA A 268 -7.29 -8.82 -23.64
CA ALA A 268 -6.95 -8.77 -22.23
C ALA A 268 -7.74 -9.77 -21.37
N LEU A 269 -7.02 -10.64 -20.66
CA LEU A 269 -7.54 -11.38 -19.50
C LEU A 269 -7.78 -10.37 -18.37
N PRO A 270 -8.98 -10.26 -17.78
CA PRO A 270 -9.13 -9.66 -16.47
C PRO A 270 -8.62 -10.64 -15.41
N PRO A 271 -8.22 -10.12 -14.25
CA PRO A 271 -7.66 -10.92 -13.18
C PRO A 271 -8.71 -11.84 -12.53
N PRO A 272 -8.30 -13.02 -12.04
CA PRO A 272 -9.17 -13.93 -11.29
C PRO A 272 -9.59 -13.31 -9.95
N ALA A 273 -10.85 -13.51 -9.56
CA ALA A 273 -11.40 -13.01 -8.31
C ALA A 273 -11.06 -13.95 -7.13
N ALA A 274 -10.37 -13.42 -6.11
CA ALA A 274 -10.25 -14.02 -4.78
C ALA A 274 -11.34 -13.42 -3.83
N PRO A 275 -11.61 -14.04 -2.66
CA PRO A 275 -12.93 -14.09 -2.05
C PRO A 275 -13.42 -12.76 -1.46
N SER A 276 -14.75 -12.62 -1.47
CA SER A 276 -15.57 -11.70 -0.66
C SER A 276 -14.91 -11.36 0.68
N SER A 277 -14.74 -10.12 1.13
CA SER A 277 -15.31 -8.83 0.77
C SER A 277 -14.26 -7.75 1.07
N ASN A 278 -13.84 -6.95 0.08
CA ASN A 278 -13.18 -5.67 0.34
C ASN A 278 -13.40 -4.78 -0.89
N PRO A 279 -13.81 -3.51 -0.73
CA PRO A 279 -14.16 -2.67 -1.86
C PRO A 279 -12.93 -2.46 -2.76
N LYS A 280 -13.18 -2.42 -4.08
CA LYS A 280 -12.16 -2.27 -5.13
C LYS A 280 -11.20 -1.11 -4.82
N ALA A 281 -9.89 -1.39 -4.75
CA ALA A 281 -8.86 -0.38 -4.92
C ALA A 281 -8.98 0.17 -6.35
N GLY A 282 -9.59 1.33 -6.54
CA GLY A 282 -9.79 1.86 -7.89
C GLY A 282 -10.82 2.96 -8.07
N GLU A 283 -11.51 3.40 -7.02
CA GLU A 283 -12.15 4.71 -6.93
C GLU A 283 -12.43 4.92 -5.45
N VAL A 284 -11.49 5.55 -4.74
CA VAL A 284 -11.86 6.08 -3.44
C VAL A 284 -12.69 7.30 -3.75
N ASP A 285 -13.97 7.30 -3.39
CA ASP A 285 -14.78 8.50 -3.47
C ASP A 285 -14.12 9.57 -2.59
N LEU A 286 -13.32 10.43 -3.23
CA LEU A 286 -12.60 11.52 -2.58
C LEU A 286 -13.56 12.53 -1.95
N ALA A 287 -14.83 12.52 -2.36
CA ALA A 287 -15.90 13.31 -1.74
C ALA A 287 -16.43 12.66 -0.45
N ALA A 288 -16.39 11.32 -0.35
CA ALA A 288 -16.80 10.55 0.83
C ALA A 288 -15.69 10.26 1.85
N LEU A 289 -14.41 10.41 1.48
CA LEU A 289 -13.30 10.38 2.43
C LEU A 289 -13.41 11.54 3.41
N ASP A 290 -13.97 11.30 4.60
CA ASP A 290 -13.84 12.19 5.76
C ASP A 290 -12.45 11.97 6.38
N PRO A 291 -11.48 12.89 6.22
CA PRO A 291 -10.15 12.69 6.76
C PRO A 291 -10.12 12.70 8.29
N ALA A 292 -11.12 13.34 8.93
CA ALA A 292 -11.26 13.27 10.37
C ALA A 292 -11.72 11.86 10.79
N ALA A 293 -12.63 11.21 10.06
CA ALA A 293 -12.99 9.81 10.27
C ALA A 293 -11.79 8.89 10.07
N CYS A 294 -11.02 9.09 9.00
CA CYS A 294 -9.81 8.31 8.74
C CYS A 294 -8.82 8.43 9.90
N GLN A 295 -8.57 9.64 10.40
CA GLN A 295 -7.72 9.83 11.57
C GLN A 295 -8.26 9.17 12.83
N ARG A 296 -9.57 9.23 13.09
CA ARG A 296 -10.18 8.50 14.21
C ARG A 296 -9.97 7.00 14.07
N ALA A 297 -10.15 6.45 12.87
CA ALA A 297 -9.91 5.04 12.59
C ALA A 297 -8.44 4.65 12.78
N TRP A 298 -7.49 5.43 12.26
CA TRP A 298 -6.06 5.16 12.43
C TRP A 298 -5.59 5.25 13.88
N ARG A 299 -6.11 6.20 14.65
CA ARG A 299 -5.85 6.27 16.10
C ARG A 299 -6.40 5.04 16.82
N ALA A 300 -7.64 4.64 16.51
CA ALA A 300 -8.24 3.45 17.09
C ALA A 300 -7.47 2.18 16.72
N ALA A 301 -6.98 2.07 15.47
CA ALA A 301 -6.14 0.97 15.02
C ALA A 301 -4.80 0.93 15.77
N ALA A 302 -4.13 2.07 15.93
CA ALA A 302 -2.87 2.19 16.67
C ALA A 302 -3.05 1.79 18.14
N GLN A 303 -4.09 2.29 18.80
CA GLN A 303 -4.41 1.93 20.19
C GLN A 303 -4.66 0.43 20.32
N ALA A 304 -5.50 -0.15 19.45
CA ALA A 304 -5.81 -1.58 19.48
C ALA A 304 -4.57 -2.45 19.19
N LYS A 305 -3.65 -1.98 18.32
CA LYS A 305 -2.35 -2.62 18.12
C LYS A 305 -1.52 -2.63 19.41
N ASP A 306 -1.44 -1.51 20.11
CA ASP A 306 -0.63 -1.39 21.33
C ASP A 306 -1.20 -2.23 22.48
N GLU A 307 -2.52 -2.27 22.62
CA GLU A 307 -3.23 -3.19 23.51
C GLU A 307 -2.90 -4.65 23.19
N GLY A 308 -2.93 -5.02 21.90
CA GLY A 308 -2.56 -6.36 21.44
C GLY A 308 -1.10 -6.73 21.73
N ASN A 309 -0.18 -5.80 21.48
CA ASN A 309 1.24 -5.97 21.79
C ASN A 309 1.46 -6.15 23.29
N ALA A 310 0.77 -5.37 24.12
CA ALA A 310 0.83 -5.49 25.58
C ALA A 310 0.28 -6.84 26.06
N ALA A 311 -0.88 -7.26 25.56
CA ALA A 311 -1.48 -8.55 25.88
C ALA A 311 -0.58 -9.73 25.48
N TYR A 312 0.04 -9.66 24.31
CA TYR A 312 0.96 -10.69 23.83
C TYR A 312 2.19 -10.82 24.74
N ARG A 313 2.80 -9.69 25.17
CA ARG A 313 3.92 -9.68 26.12
C ARG A 313 3.55 -10.25 27.49
N GLN A 314 2.28 -10.13 27.90
CA GLN A 314 1.76 -10.73 29.13
C GLN A 314 1.44 -12.22 29.00
N GLY A 315 1.72 -12.86 27.85
CA GLY A 315 1.39 -14.27 27.61
C GLY A 315 -0.11 -14.52 27.45
N LYS A 316 -0.89 -13.51 27.03
CA LYS A 316 -2.35 -13.61 26.81
C LYS A 316 -2.67 -13.55 25.31
N PRO A 317 -2.40 -14.62 24.54
CA PRO A 317 -2.52 -14.58 23.08
C PRO A 317 -3.96 -14.43 22.57
N ASP A 318 -4.98 -14.89 23.30
CA ASP A 318 -6.39 -14.64 22.93
C ASP A 318 -6.80 -13.16 23.02
N ALA A 319 -6.39 -12.49 24.10
CA ALA A 319 -6.62 -11.05 24.24
C ALA A 319 -5.84 -10.26 23.18
N ALA A 320 -4.61 -10.71 22.85
CA ALA A 320 -3.83 -10.12 21.78
C ALA A 320 -4.52 -10.27 20.41
N ARG A 321 -5.01 -11.47 20.09
CA ARG A 321 -5.78 -11.75 18.87
C ARG A 321 -6.97 -10.81 18.73
N ALA A 322 -7.82 -10.71 19.75
CA ALA A 322 -9.01 -9.84 19.72
C ALA A 322 -8.65 -8.36 19.51
N ALA A 323 -7.57 -7.89 20.12
CA ALA A 323 -7.09 -6.52 19.93
C ALA A 323 -6.54 -6.29 18.50
N TYR A 324 -5.77 -7.23 17.95
CA TYR A 324 -5.29 -7.13 16.57
C TYR A 324 -6.42 -7.23 15.54
N GLU A 325 -7.44 -8.06 15.76
CA GLU A 325 -8.63 -8.13 14.91
C GLU A 325 -9.38 -6.79 14.90
N ARG A 326 -9.54 -6.13 16.05
CA ARG A 326 -10.08 -4.76 16.11
C ARG A 326 -9.21 -3.74 15.38
N ALA A 327 -7.89 -3.85 15.50
CA ALA A 327 -6.97 -2.98 14.78
C ALA A 327 -7.10 -3.14 13.26
N LEU A 328 -7.21 -4.38 12.77
CA LEU A 328 -7.43 -4.67 11.34
C LEU A 328 -8.85 -4.32 10.86
N HIS A 329 -9.85 -4.32 11.75
CA HIS A 329 -11.16 -3.82 11.39
C HIS A 329 -11.13 -2.30 11.11
N ALA A 330 -10.31 -1.56 11.87
CA ALA A 330 -10.14 -0.12 11.69
C ALA A 330 -9.19 0.23 10.54
N GLU A 331 -8.10 -0.53 10.33
CA GLU A 331 -7.18 -0.40 9.20
C GLU A 331 -6.87 -1.79 8.61
N PRO A 332 -7.65 -2.24 7.60
CA PRO A 332 -7.50 -3.57 7.02
C PRO A 332 -6.15 -3.85 6.36
N ALA A 333 -5.46 -2.80 5.89
CA ALA A 333 -4.22 -2.90 5.13
C ALA A 333 -2.97 -2.64 6.00
N CYS A 334 -2.97 -3.06 7.27
CA CYS A 334 -1.79 -2.96 8.14
C CYS A 334 -0.96 -4.26 8.18
N ALA A 335 0.15 -4.29 7.46
CA ALA A 335 1.03 -5.46 7.37
C ALA A 335 1.57 -5.91 8.75
N THR A 336 2.01 -4.97 9.59
CA THR A 336 2.54 -5.25 10.93
C THR A 336 1.51 -5.88 11.84
N VAL A 337 0.29 -5.33 11.90
CA VAL A 337 -0.79 -5.90 12.72
C VAL A 337 -1.19 -7.29 12.21
N ALA A 338 -1.27 -7.50 10.90
CA ALA A 338 -1.54 -8.83 10.33
C ALA A 338 -0.45 -9.85 10.68
N CYS A 339 0.83 -9.45 10.67
CA CYS A 339 1.95 -10.30 11.12
C CYS A 339 1.88 -10.60 12.62
N ASN A 340 1.52 -9.62 13.46
CA ASN A 340 1.37 -9.82 14.90
C ASN A 340 0.16 -10.71 15.23
N LEU A 341 -0.93 -10.58 14.48
CA LEU A 341 -2.08 -11.49 14.56
C LEU A 341 -1.67 -12.93 14.22
N ALA A 342 -0.88 -13.13 13.17
CA ALA A 342 -0.34 -14.45 12.84
C ALA A 342 0.48 -15.05 14.00
N ALA A 343 1.28 -14.24 14.69
CA ALA A 343 2.03 -14.68 15.87
C ALA A 343 1.10 -15.08 17.03
N ALA A 344 0.06 -14.28 17.31
CA ALA A 344 -0.94 -14.59 18.33
C ALA A 344 -1.71 -15.89 18.03
N LEU A 345 -2.13 -16.09 16.79
CA LEU A 345 -2.81 -17.31 16.33
C LEU A 345 -1.91 -18.54 16.40
N GLY A 346 -0.63 -18.39 16.04
CA GLY A 346 0.35 -19.47 16.18
C GLY A 346 0.57 -19.89 17.64
N ALA A 347 0.61 -18.92 18.56
CA ALA A 347 0.69 -19.21 20.00
C ALA A 347 -0.55 -19.92 20.56
N LEU A 348 -1.70 -19.83 19.88
CA LEU A 348 -2.93 -20.54 20.21
C LEU A 348 -3.05 -21.91 19.51
N GLY A 349 -2.07 -22.30 18.70
CA GLY A 349 -2.13 -23.53 17.88
C GLY A 349 -3.07 -23.43 16.66
N ARG A 350 -3.59 -22.23 16.35
CA ARG A 350 -4.51 -21.99 15.22
C ARG A 350 -3.72 -21.74 13.93
N HIS A 351 -2.97 -22.75 13.49
CA HIS A 351 -1.95 -22.62 12.46
C HIS A 351 -2.47 -22.26 11.06
N GLU A 352 -3.64 -22.78 10.65
CA GLU A 352 -4.25 -22.39 9.36
C GLU A 352 -4.63 -20.90 9.32
N GLU A 353 -5.20 -20.39 10.42
CA GLU A 353 -5.55 -18.97 10.52
C GLU A 353 -4.31 -18.09 10.64
N ALA A 354 -3.27 -18.57 11.33
CA ALA A 354 -1.99 -17.89 11.38
C ALA A 354 -1.37 -17.77 9.97
N ALA A 355 -1.42 -18.83 9.17
CA ALA A 355 -0.98 -18.81 7.78
C ALA A 355 -1.81 -17.81 6.94
N ALA A 356 -3.13 -17.78 7.10
CA ALA A 356 -3.98 -16.80 6.42
C ALA A 356 -3.63 -15.35 6.81
N ALA A 357 -3.44 -15.06 8.10
CA ALA A 357 -3.03 -13.75 8.58
C ALA A 357 -1.65 -13.32 8.05
N ALA A 358 -0.68 -14.25 8.00
CA ALA A 358 0.65 -14.00 7.45
C ALA A 358 0.61 -13.76 5.93
N ARG A 359 -0.22 -14.48 5.17
CA ARG A 359 -0.47 -14.20 3.74
C ARG A 359 -1.06 -12.82 3.52
N ARG A 360 -2.03 -12.39 4.35
CA ARG A 360 -2.56 -11.01 4.29
C ARG A 360 -1.47 -9.97 4.52
N SER A 361 -0.59 -10.20 5.48
CA SER A 361 0.55 -9.32 5.74
C SER A 361 1.48 -9.21 4.52
N LEU A 362 1.81 -10.34 3.89
CA LEU A 362 2.64 -10.39 2.68
C LEU A 362 1.94 -9.82 1.44
N GLY A 363 0.60 -9.87 1.38
CA GLY A 363 -0.18 -9.21 0.34
C GLY A 363 -0.12 -7.68 0.41
N VAL A 364 0.13 -7.12 1.59
CA VAL A 364 0.39 -5.68 1.78
C VAL A 364 1.87 -5.35 1.58
N SER A 365 2.77 -6.16 2.15
CA SER A 365 4.22 -5.96 2.03
C SER A 365 4.92 -7.28 1.71
N THR A 366 5.24 -7.48 0.44
CA THR A 366 5.84 -8.72 -0.08
C THR A 366 7.26 -8.96 0.47
N ALA A 367 8.00 -7.90 0.79
CA ALA A 367 9.34 -7.98 1.35
C ALA A 367 9.37 -8.23 2.87
N TYR A 368 8.22 -8.41 3.53
CA TYR A 368 8.19 -8.47 4.99
C TYR A 368 8.68 -9.81 5.56
N GLY A 369 9.99 -9.89 5.83
CA GLY A 369 10.68 -11.11 6.26
C GLY A 369 10.10 -11.75 7.53
N LYS A 370 9.64 -10.95 8.50
CA LYS A 370 8.97 -11.47 9.71
C LYS A 370 7.67 -12.20 9.35
N ALA A 371 6.83 -11.62 8.48
CA ALA A 371 5.60 -12.25 8.03
C ALA A 371 5.86 -13.52 7.21
N ARG A 372 6.87 -13.51 6.33
CA ARG A 372 7.31 -14.70 5.58
C ARG A 372 7.70 -15.84 6.52
N ARG A 373 8.47 -15.54 7.58
CA ARG A 373 8.80 -16.53 8.62
C ARG A 373 7.56 -17.06 9.34
N ARG A 374 6.63 -16.18 9.73
CA ARG A 374 5.37 -16.61 10.36
C ARG A 374 4.54 -17.52 9.46
N LEU A 375 4.50 -17.26 8.16
CA LEU A 375 3.83 -18.12 7.20
C LEU A 375 4.50 -19.49 7.12
N ALA A 376 5.84 -19.54 6.99
CA ALA A 376 6.60 -20.78 6.93
C ALA A 376 6.41 -21.64 8.19
N ASP A 377 6.53 -21.03 9.38
CA ASP A 377 6.33 -21.71 10.66
C ASP A 377 4.90 -22.27 10.79
N SER A 378 3.90 -21.52 10.31
CA SER A 378 2.50 -21.94 10.35
C SER A 378 2.21 -23.10 9.38
N LEU A 379 2.77 -23.06 8.17
CA LEU A 379 2.63 -24.12 7.17
C LEU A 379 3.33 -25.42 7.60
N LEU A 380 4.52 -25.30 8.20
CA LEU A 380 5.22 -26.43 8.81
C LEU A 380 4.34 -27.11 9.87
N ALA A 381 3.70 -26.34 10.75
CA ALA A 381 2.82 -26.86 11.78
C ALA A 381 1.52 -27.49 11.22
N CYS A 382 1.05 -27.03 10.06
CA CYS A 382 -0.05 -27.65 9.32
C CYS A 382 0.35 -28.91 8.53
N GLY A 383 1.63 -29.30 8.51
CA GLY A 383 2.12 -30.41 7.69
C GLY A 383 2.23 -30.09 6.20
N ARG A 384 2.16 -28.82 5.79
CA ARG A 384 2.32 -28.38 4.40
C ARG A 384 3.79 -28.16 4.08
N TYR A 385 4.56 -29.26 4.13
CA TYR A 385 6.02 -29.23 4.12
C TYR A 385 6.63 -28.66 2.82
N GLY A 386 6.02 -28.92 1.66
CA GLY A 386 6.48 -28.39 0.38
C GLY A 386 6.46 -26.86 0.33
N GLU A 387 5.30 -26.25 0.62
CA GLU A 387 5.16 -24.79 0.65
C GLU A 387 6.02 -24.14 1.75
N ALA A 388 6.13 -24.80 2.92
CA ALA A 388 7.01 -24.32 3.99
C ALA A 388 8.49 -24.31 3.55
N ALA A 389 8.94 -25.34 2.83
CA ALA A 389 10.32 -25.45 2.35
C ALA A 389 10.68 -24.32 1.38
N GLU A 390 9.78 -23.95 0.46
CA GLU A 390 9.99 -22.84 -0.47
C GLU A 390 10.23 -21.52 0.27
N LEU A 391 9.39 -21.22 1.27
CA LEU A 391 9.51 -20.00 2.07
C LEU A 391 10.78 -20.00 2.94
N TYR A 392 11.13 -21.15 3.55
CA TYR A 392 12.38 -21.26 4.30
C TYR A 392 13.61 -21.13 3.39
N MET A 393 13.56 -21.62 2.15
CA MET A 393 14.63 -21.44 1.18
C MET A 393 14.85 -19.95 0.88
N GLU A 394 13.79 -19.17 0.67
CA GLU A 394 13.91 -17.71 0.52
C GLU A 394 14.52 -17.04 1.75
N LEU A 395 14.08 -17.43 2.96
CA LEU A 395 14.60 -16.88 4.22
C LEU A 395 16.09 -17.21 4.43
N VAL A 396 16.53 -18.43 4.10
CA VAL A 396 17.94 -18.85 4.19
C VAL A 396 18.79 -18.11 3.15
N LYS A 397 18.28 -17.85 1.94
CA LYS A 397 18.97 -17.03 0.94
C LYS A 397 19.17 -15.59 1.44
N ALA A 398 18.17 -15.03 2.12
CA ALA A 398 18.25 -13.69 2.68
C ALA A 398 19.20 -13.60 3.88
N VAL A 399 19.32 -14.66 4.69
CA VAL A 399 20.23 -14.72 5.85
C VAL A 399 21.02 -16.04 5.83
N PRO A 400 22.09 -16.12 5.02
CA PRO A 400 22.92 -17.31 4.91
C PRO A 400 23.72 -17.52 6.21
N GLY A 401 23.23 -18.39 7.10
CA GLY A 401 23.89 -18.69 8.38
C GLY A 401 22.95 -18.84 9.57
N ASP A 402 21.66 -18.53 9.43
CA ASP A 402 20.68 -18.81 10.49
C ASP A 402 20.46 -20.32 10.63
N ALA A 403 21.05 -20.92 11.67
CA ALA A 403 20.98 -22.35 11.94
C ALA A 403 19.54 -22.84 12.18
N ALA A 404 18.66 -22.00 12.72
CA ALA A 404 17.27 -22.36 12.96
C ALA A 404 16.49 -22.45 11.63
N LEU A 405 16.69 -21.48 10.72
CA LEU A 405 16.08 -21.52 9.39
C LEU A 405 16.59 -22.71 8.57
N GLN A 406 17.88 -23.01 8.63
CA GLN A 406 18.45 -24.17 7.97
C GLN A 406 17.93 -25.50 8.53
N ALA A 407 17.76 -25.60 9.86
CA ALA A 407 17.18 -26.77 10.50
C ALA A 407 15.71 -26.96 10.10
N ALA A 408 14.92 -25.87 10.08
CA ALA A 408 13.53 -25.90 9.65
C ALA A 408 13.38 -26.32 8.18
N LEU A 409 14.24 -25.80 7.29
CA LEU A 409 14.28 -26.20 5.88
C LEU A 409 14.59 -27.69 5.72
N ARG A 410 15.62 -28.21 6.40
CA ARG A 410 15.96 -29.64 6.37
C ARG A 410 14.81 -30.52 6.85
N SER A 411 14.12 -30.10 7.91
CA SER A 411 12.94 -30.79 8.44
C SER A 411 11.83 -30.86 7.37
N CYS A 412 11.50 -29.73 6.74
CA CYS A 412 10.50 -29.71 5.67
C CYS A 412 10.87 -30.65 4.51
N GLN A 413 12.14 -30.62 4.08
CA GLN A 413 12.62 -31.45 2.97
C GLN A 413 12.60 -32.95 3.29
N SER A 414 12.95 -33.35 4.51
CA SER A 414 12.89 -34.76 4.91
C SER A 414 11.46 -35.29 4.93
N HIS A 415 10.50 -34.49 5.40
CA HIS A 415 9.08 -34.85 5.41
C HIS A 415 8.48 -34.90 3.99
N ALA A 416 8.75 -33.90 3.15
CA ALA A 416 8.27 -33.88 1.76
C ALA A 416 8.83 -35.05 0.93
N SER A 417 10.09 -35.44 1.16
CA SER A 417 10.72 -36.59 0.50
C SER A 417 10.12 -37.94 0.95
N ALA A 418 9.58 -38.00 2.17
CA ALA A 418 8.88 -39.18 2.67
C ALA A 418 7.49 -39.29 2.02
N GLU A 419 6.73 -38.20 1.93
CA GLU A 419 5.42 -38.18 1.28
C GLU A 419 5.49 -38.58 -0.20
N SER A 420 6.50 -38.10 -0.93
CA SER A 420 6.72 -38.47 -2.34
C SER A 420 7.08 -39.94 -2.57
N LYS A 421 7.47 -40.70 -1.53
CA LYS A 421 7.78 -42.13 -1.65
C LYS A 421 6.57 -43.05 -1.41
N PHE A 422 5.47 -42.50 -0.89
CA PHE A 422 4.26 -43.24 -0.53
C PHE A 422 3.01 -42.80 -1.31
N ALA A 423 3.10 -41.74 -2.11
CA ALA A 423 2.14 -41.35 -3.15
C ALA A 423 2.50 -42.01 -4.47
#